data_AF-A0A920B176-F1
#
_entry.id   AF-A0A920B176-F1
#
_cell.length_a   1.000
_cell.length_b   1.000
_cell.length_c   1.000
_cell.angle_alpha   90.00
_cell.angle_beta   90.00
_cell.angle_gamma   90.00
#
_symmetry.space_group_name_H-M   'P 1'
#
loop_
_entity.id
_entity.type
_entity.pdbx_description
1 polymer ?
#
loop_
_entity_poly.entity_id
_entity_poly.type
_entity_poly.pdbx_seq_one_letter_code
_entity_poly.pdbx_strand_id
1 'polypeptide(L)'
;MICIRTSLAAAGLAIATAIPASAEIVASTCRLLSYDGPITSVETFRCDFMQRGGNVMVNSAEHEFSFLAAEQGETYIRINSIPLRFTRTGEYTLEVTQSPWLR
;
A
#
# COMPACT_ATOMS: atom_id res chain seq x y z
N MET A 1 -59.25 35.45 -7.48
CA MET A 1 -57.87 35.29 -7.97
C MET A 1 -56.95 35.20 -6.77
N ILE A 2 -56.42 34.01 -6.48
CA ILE A 2 -55.38 33.79 -5.45
C ILE A 2 -54.16 33.28 -6.21
N CYS A 3 -53.06 34.03 -6.19
CA CYS A 3 -51.82 33.68 -6.89
C CYS A 3 -51.03 32.68 -6.06
N ILE A 4 -50.86 31.48 -6.62
CA ILE A 4 -49.98 30.43 -6.09
C ILE A 4 -48.53 30.89 -6.27
N ARG A 5 -47.80 31.08 -5.16
CA ARG A 5 -46.35 31.30 -5.19
C ARG A 5 -45.65 29.96 -4.98
N THR A 6 -45.30 29.31 -6.07
CA THR A 6 -44.46 28.11 -6.12
C THR A 6 -43.01 28.53 -5.89
N SER A 7 -42.43 28.13 -4.76
CA SER A 7 -40.99 28.31 -4.49
C SER A 7 -40.28 26.98 -4.73
N LEU A 8 -39.60 26.85 -5.88
CA LEU A 8 -38.66 25.75 -6.15
C LEU A 8 -37.41 25.97 -5.29
N ALA A 9 -37.22 25.14 -4.26
CA ALA A 9 -35.96 25.07 -3.54
C ALA A 9 -34.94 24.28 -4.38
N ALA A 10 -33.88 24.95 -4.83
CA ALA A 10 -32.82 24.36 -5.63
C ALA A 10 -32.03 23.32 -4.81
N ALA A 11 -31.97 22.09 -5.29
CA ALA A 11 -31.08 21.06 -4.75
C ALA A 11 -29.65 21.34 -5.24
N GLY A 12 -28.78 21.82 -4.35
CA GLY A 12 -27.35 21.92 -4.61
C GLY A 12 -26.71 20.54 -4.57
N LEU A 13 -26.42 19.95 -5.73
CA LEU A 13 -25.51 18.80 -5.83
C LEU A 13 -24.09 19.28 -5.51
N ALA A 14 -23.63 19.04 -4.28
CA ALA A 14 -22.21 19.10 -3.98
C ALA A 14 -21.54 17.89 -4.64
N ILE A 15 -20.95 18.11 -5.82
CA ILE A 15 -20.08 17.13 -6.45
C ILE A 15 -18.79 17.11 -5.62
N ALA A 16 -18.69 16.18 -4.67
CA ALA A 16 -17.43 15.88 -4.02
C ALA A 16 -16.49 15.33 -5.09
N THR A 17 -15.57 16.16 -5.57
CA THR A 17 -14.49 15.71 -6.45
C THR A 17 -13.63 14.76 -5.63
N ALA A 18 -13.82 13.46 -5.83
CA ALA A 18 -12.93 12.45 -5.29
C ALA A 18 -11.54 12.70 -5.89
N ILE A 19 -10.66 13.32 -5.12
CA ILE A 19 -9.25 13.45 -5.48
C ILE A 19 -8.75 12.00 -5.61
N PRO A 20 -8.30 11.56 -6.79
CA PRO A 20 -7.71 10.23 -6.90
C PRO A 20 -6.48 10.25 -6.00
N ALA A 21 -6.50 9.42 -4.95
CA ALA A 21 -5.29 9.13 -4.19
C ALA A 21 -4.31 8.48 -5.17
N SER A 22 -3.41 9.30 -5.72
CA SER A 22 -2.29 8.85 -6.51
C SER A 22 -1.50 7.87 -5.65
N ALA A 23 -1.31 6.65 -6.14
CA ALA A 23 -0.47 5.69 -5.44
C ALA A 23 0.95 6.26 -5.43
N GLU A 24 1.46 6.58 -4.24
CA GLU A 24 2.82 7.11 -4.12
C GLU A 24 3.81 5.97 -4.36
N ILE A 25 4.60 6.08 -5.43
CA ILE A 25 5.74 5.20 -5.68
C ILE A 25 6.97 5.81 -5.03
N VAL A 26 7.59 5.05 -4.13
CA VAL A 26 8.76 5.45 -3.34
C VAL A 26 9.89 4.47 -3.60
N ALA A 27 10.97 4.98 -4.20
CA ALA A 27 12.22 4.24 -4.35
C ALA A 27 12.75 3.83 -2.96
N SER A 28 13.08 2.56 -2.81
CA SER A 28 13.33 1.91 -1.53
C SER A 28 14.47 0.90 -1.60
N THR A 29 14.98 0.52 -0.44
CA THR A 29 15.86 -0.64 -0.28
C THR A 29 15.06 -1.74 0.42
N CYS A 30 15.04 -2.91 -0.20
CA CYS A 30 14.35 -4.09 0.32
C CYS A 30 15.36 -5.09 0.89
N ARG A 31 15.01 -5.73 1.99
CA ARG A 31 15.72 -6.90 2.53
C ARG A 31 14.73 -8.06 2.65
N LEU A 32 14.93 -9.10 1.84
CA LEU A 32 14.11 -10.31 1.85
C LEU A 32 14.79 -11.37 2.72
N LEU A 33 14.08 -11.85 3.74
CA LEU A 33 14.49 -12.96 4.58
C LEU A 33 13.61 -14.16 4.23
N SER A 34 14.14 -15.13 3.50
CA SER A 34 13.39 -16.33 3.10
C SER A 34 13.69 -17.48 4.05
N TYR A 35 12.66 -18.22 4.42
CA TYR A 35 12.75 -19.33 5.37
C TYR A 35 12.65 -20.67 4.61
N ASP A 36 13.70 -21.47 4.67
CA ASP A 36 13.74 -22.83 4.12
C ASP A 36 14.21 -23.81 5.20
N GLY A 37 13.24 -24.33 5.96
CA GLY A 37 13.50 -25.18 7.13
C GLY A 37 14.37 -24.47 8.18
N PRO A 38 15.54 -25.03 8.56
CA PRO A 38 16.45 -24.38 9.52
C PRO A 38 17.29 -23.27 8.91
N ILE A 39 17.24 -23.08 7.58
CA ILE A 39 18.07 -22.13 6.85
C ILE A 39 17.28 -20.85 6.61
N THR A 40 17.88 -19.71 6.91
CA THR A 40 17.36 -18.40 6.52
C THR A 40 18.34 -17.77 5.55
N SER A 41 17.88 -17.48 4.32
CA SER A 41 18.65 -16.69 3.36
C SER A 41 18.24 -15.22 3.46
N VAL A 42 19.21 -14.33 3.22
CA VAL A 42 18.98 -12.88 3.26
C VAL A 42 19.48 -12.28 1.96
N GLU A 43 18.59 -11.57 1.27
CA GLU A 43 18.89 -10.85 0.04
C GLU A 43 18.56 -9.37 0.24
N THR A 44 19.40 -8.48 -0.28
CA THR A 44 19.15 -7.02 -0.23
C THR A 44 19.21 -6.45 -1.64
N PHE A 45 18.17 -5.73 -2.04
CA PHE A 45 18.03 -5.20 -3.40
C PHE A 45 17.31 -3.85 -3.41
N ARG A 46 17.40 -3.13 -4.54
CA ARG A 46 16.60 -1.93 -4.79
C ARG A 46 15.20 -2.32 -5.20
N CYS A 47 14.21 -1.59 -4.71
CA CYS A 47 12.82 -1.88 -4.99
C CYS A 47 11.97 -0.60 -5.03
N ASP A 48 10.86 -0.67 -5.74
CA ASP A 48 9.83 0.35 -5.74
C ASP A 48 8.72 -0.08 -4.78
N PHE A 49 8.46 0.77 -3.79
CA PHE A 49 7.34 0.61 -2.86
C PHE A 49 6.16 1.44 -3.34
N MET A 50 4.99 0.82 -3.50
CA MET A 50 3.76 1.50 -3.85
C MET A 50 2.67 1.16 -2.84
N GLN A 51 1.98 2.18 -2.30
CA GLN A 51 0.83 1.97 -1.42
C GLN A 51 -0.42 2.69 -1.95
N ARG A 52 -1.54 1.98 -2.01
CA ARG A 52 -2.84 2.54 -2.41
C ARG A 52 -3.99 1.87 -1.68
N GLY A 53 -4.81 2.66 -0.98
CA GLY A 53 -6.01 2.14 -0.30
C GLY A 53 -5.71 1.03 0.74
N GLY A 54 -4.52 1.08 1.35
CA GLY A 54 -4.04 0.08 2.30
C GLY A 54 -3.32 -1.12 1.65
N ASN A 55 -3.51 -1.36 0.35
CA ASN A 55 -2.75 -2.37 -0.39
C ASN A 55 -1.32 -1.88 -0.61
N VAL A 56 -0.37 -2.81 -0.56
CA VAL A 56 1.04 -2.55 -0.83
C VAL A 56 1.50 -3.45 -1.97
N MET A 57 2.24 -2.86 -2.90
CA MET A 57 3.00 -3.56 -3.93
C MET A 57 4.48 -3.21 -3.77
N VAL A 58 5.35 -4.21 -3.85
CA VAL A 58 6.80 -4.01 -3.81
C VAL A 58 7.41 -4.72 -5.00
N ASN A 59 8.02 -3.96 -5.90
CA ASN A 59 8.56 -4.49 -7.15
C ASN A 59 10.06 -4.22 -7.25
N SER A 60 10.78 -5.12 -7.90
CA SER A 60 12.19 -4.99 -8.27
C SER A 60 12.41 -5.64 -9.64
N ALA A 61 13.66 -5.70 -10.10
CA ALA A 61 13.97 -6.38 -11.36
C ALA A 61 13.68 -7.89 -11.31
N GLU A 62 13.81 -8.52 -10.15
CA GLU A 62 13.75 -9.99 -9.99
C GLU A 62 12.59 -10.46 -9.11
N HIS A 63 11.98 -9.56 -8.32
CA HIS A 63 10.95 -9.88 -7.34
C HIS A 63 9.73 -8.97 -7.45
N GLU A 64 8.55 -9.55 -7.24
CA GLU A 64 7.25 -8.86 -7.12
C GLU A 64 6.53 -9.38 -5.87
N PHE A 65 6.08 -8.48 -5.00
CA PHE A 65 5.34 -8.81 -3.78
C PHE A 65 4.06 -8.00 -3.68
N SER A 66 2.95 -8.70 -3.44
CA SER A 66 1.63 -8.09 -3.20
C SER A 66 1.15 -8.39 -1.78
N PHE A 67 0.70 -7.34 -1.10
CA PHE A 67 0.14 -7.39 0.24
C PHE A 67 -1.21 -6.66 0.24
N LEU A 68 -2.30 -7.42 0.13
CA LEU A 68 -3.64 -6.86 0.09
C LEU A 68 -4.09 -6.45 1.49
N ALA A 69 -4.76 -5.32 1.64
CA ALA A 69 -5.25 -4.86 2.93
C ALA A 69 -6.20 -5.88 3.58
N ALA A 70 -6.99 -6.60 2.76
CA ALA A 70 -7.94 -7.62 3.19
C ALA A 70 -7.27 -8.89 3.75
N GLU A 71 -5.98 -9.11 3.48
CA GLU A 71 -5.25 -10.31 3.89
C GLU A 71 -4.38 -10.07 5.15
N GLN A 72 -4.33 -8.82 5.64
CA GLN A 72 -3.59 -8.47 6.86
C GLN A 72 -4.18 -9.20 8.07
N GLY A 73 -3.34 -9.94 8.80
CA GLY A 73 -3.77 -10.78 9.91
C GLY A 73 -4.08 -12.22 9.52
N GLU A 74 -4.29 -12.48 8.22
CA GLU A 74 -4.67 -13.79 7.70
C GLU A 74 -3.48 -14.48 7.00
N THR A 75 -2.99 -13.91 5.89
CA THR A 75 -1.90 -14.50 5.10
C THR A 75 -0.57 -13.79 5.31
N TYR A 76 -0.59 -12.57 5.85
CA TYR A 76 0.62 -11.85 6.24
C TYR A 76 0.36 -10.89 7.41
N ILE A 77 1.45 -10.49 8.07
CA ILE A 77 1.45 -9.45 9.10
C ILE A 77 2.33 -8.29 8.64
N ARG A 78 1.72 -7.10 8.58
CA ARG A 78 2.40 -5.82 8.44
C ARG A 78 2.75 -5.22 9.79
N ILE A 79 3.99 -4.76 9.94
CA ILE A 79 4.45 -3.91 11.04
C ILE A 79 4.90 -2.57 10.45
N ASN A 80 4.25 -1.49 10.90
CA ASN A 80 4.59 -0.12 10.53
C ASN A 80 5.72 0.41 11.40
N SER A 81 6.94 -0.04 11.12
CA SER A 81 8.18 0.44 11.72
C SER A 81 9.12 1.00 10.64
N ILE A 82 10.33 1.41 11.03
CA ILE A 82 11.43 1.67 10.10
C ILE A 82 12.50 0.59 10.38
N PRO A 83 12.72 -0.37 9.46
CA PRO A 83 12.02 -0.56 8.18
C PRO A 83 10.56 -1.03 8.35
N LEU A 84 9.74 -0.83 7.32
CA LEU A 84 8.43 -1.47 7.23
C LEU A 84 8.65 -2.98 7.12
N ARG A 85 7.82 -3.80 7.78
CA ARG A 85 7.97 -5.26 7.72
C ARG A 85 6.67 -5.91 7.25
N PHE A 86 6.80 -6.84 6.33
CA PHE A 86 5.71 -7.67 5.83
C PHE A 86 6.13 -9.13 5.98
N THR A 87 5.45 -9.88 6.82
CA THR A 87 5.82 -11.27 7.14
C THR A 87 4.71 -12.21 6.70
N ARG A 88 5.02 -13.12 5.78
CA ARG A 88 4.19 -14.31 5.48
C ARG A 88 4.74 -15.46 6.31
N THR A 89 3.98 -15.89 7.32
CA THR A 89 4.44 -16.86 8.32
C THR A 89 4.82 -18.18 7.64
N GLY A 90 6.07 -18.63 7.86
CA GLY A 90 6.59 -19.87 7.29
C GLY A 90 7.19 -19.74 5.90
N GLU A 91 7.10 -18.56 5.26
CA GLU A 91 7.64 -18.33 3.92
C GLU A 91 8.77 -17.30 3.94
N TYR A 92 8.46 -16.05 4.27
CA TYR A 92 9.46 -14.97 4.27
C TYR A 92 9.04 -13.76 5.10
N THR A 93 10.02 -12.91 5.43
CA THR A 93 9.82 -11.53 5.85
C THR A 93 10.47 -10.58 4.84
N LEU A 94 9.69 -9.65 4.31
CA LEU A 94 10.17 -8.54 3.49
C LEU A 94 10.27 -7.28 4.35
N GLU A 95 11.47 -6.72 4.45
CA GLU A 95 11.70 -5.43 5.08
C GLU A 95 11.89 -4.35 4.01
N VAL A 96 11.19 -3.22 4.14
CA VAL A 96 11.25 -2.11 3.18
C VAL A 96 11.72 -0.84 3.90
N THR A 97 12.88 -0.33 3.50
CA THR A 97 13.39 0.96 3.93
C THR A 97 13.15 1.98 2.82
N GLN A 98 12.08 2.77 2.97
CA GLN A 98 11.79 3.87 2.07
C GLN A 98 12.92 4.90 2.11
N SER A 99 13.42 5.28 0.94
CA SER A 99 14.50 6.26 0.84
C SER A 99 14.12 7.28 -0.24
N PRO A 100 13.44 8.37 0.14
CA PRO A 100 12.97 9.39 -0.81
C PRO A 100 14.07 10.01 -1.69
N TRP A 101 15.32 9.87 -1.23
CA TRP A 101 16.54 10.41 -1.84
C TRP A 101 17.17 9.49 -2.89
N LEU A 102 16.62 8.29 -3.14
CA LEU A 102 17.11 7.33 -4.14
C LEU A 102 16.50 7.51 -5.54
N ARG A 103 15.84 8.64 -5.80
CA ARG A 103 15.24 8.93 -7.11
C ARG A 103 16.27 9.14 -8.21
#